data_AF-A0A0D7A8N0-F1
#
_entry.id   AF-A0A0D7A8N0-F1
#
_cell.length_a   1.000
_cell.length_b   1.000
_cell.length_c   1.000
_cell.angle_alpha   90.00
_cell.angle_beta   90.00
_cell.angle_gamma   90.00
#
_symmetry.space_group_name_H-M   'P 1'
#
loop_
_entity.id
_entity.type
_entity.pdbx_description
1 polymer ?
#
loop_
_entity_poly.entity_id
_entity_poly.type
_entity_poly.pdbx_seq_one_letter_code
_entity_poly.pdbx_strand_id
1 'polypeptide(L)'
;GIKLETITQALAYRGIIEQKPRPVRQSTTANLDKIRAAIEETTGKQPMDKKIWNSIQTKDISRRGQELIFSIIHDTFFIGNKWKQDGMPAELYDRTTCHALGCGDQEESMDHILTICTAPRQSTIWSLAKKLWEMTGRQWPGTCLGKIMGCTVIDLSEGDSKADKLAATGRNLLYKIIVAESIQLIWAIRCERVIGEKSHMEVEIHNRWLYRINKRLKLDQTLTNKKSFGNQAVQEGTVAGTWKGTLANEKNLLKRWTREPGVLVGI
;
A
#
# COMPACT_ATOMS: atom_id res chain seq x y z
N GLY A 1 39.01 13.20 4.56
CA GLY A 1 38.56 14.59 4.65
C GLY A 1 38.19 15.08 3.27
N ILE A 2 37.11 15.85 3.14
CA ILE A 2 36.72 16.47 1.87
C ILE A 2 37.44 17.82 1.77
N LYS A 3 38.05 18.12 0.61
CA LYS A 3 38.68 19.41 0.35
C LYS A 3 37.59 20.50 0.26
N LEU A 4 37.70 21.53 1.10
CA LEU A 4 36.73 22.63 1.19
C LEU A 4 36.50 23.34 -0.15
N GLU A 5 37.52 23.41 -1.00
CA GLU A 5 37.47 23.97 -2.37
C GLU A 5 36.53 23.21 -3.32
N THR A 6 36.20 21.95 -3.03
CA THR A 6 35.35 21.08 -3.88
C THR A 6 34.01 20.70 -3.24
N ILE A 7 33.75 21.17 -2.02
CA ILE A 7 32.55 20.76 -1.29
C ILE A 7 31.31 21.48 -1.82
N THR A 8 30.29 20.72 -2.19
CA THR A 8 28.96 21.30 -2.48
C THR A 8 28.12 21.30 -1.22
N GLN A 9 27.15 22.20 -1.12
CA GLN A 9 26.19 22.21 -0.01
C GLN A 9 25.51 20.84 0.19
N ALA A 10 25.16 20.15 -0.91
CA ALA A 10 24.59 18.81 -0.86
C ALA A 10 25.54 17.77 -0.26
N LEU A 11 26.84 17.85 -0.59
CA LEU A 11 27.86 16.95 -0.06
C LEU A 11 28.15 17.24 1.42
N ALA A 12 28.23 18.52 1.79
CA ALA A 12 28.38 18.97 3.17
C ALA A 12 27.19 18.52 4.04
N TYR A 13 25.96 18.75 3.55
CA TYR A 13 24.74 18.35 4.25
C TYR A 13 24.66 16.83 4.44
N ARG A 14 25.03 16.05 3.41
CA ARG A 14 25.11 14.58 3.52
C ARG A 14 26.10 14.16 4.60
N GLY A 15 27.30 14.74 4.62
CA GLY A 15 28.31 14.46 5.63
C GLY A 15 27.86 14.77 7.05
N ILE A 16 27.17 15.91 7.25
CA ILE A 16 26.58 16.28 8.55
C ILE A 16 25.52 15.27 8.98
N ILE A 17 24.63 14.85 8.06
CA ILE A 17 23.59 13.85 8.35
C ILE A 17 24.19 12.50 8.71
N GLU A 18 25.24 12.07 8.02
CA GLU A 18 25.92 10.78 8.26
C GLU A 18 26.61 10.74 9.63
N GLN A 19 27.09 11.89 10.13
CA GLN A 19 27.71 12.00 11.45
C GLN A 19 26.70 12.08 12.60
N LYS A 20 25.44 12.45 12.35
CA LYS A 20 24.43 12.51 13.40
C LYS A 20 23.99 11.09 13.79
N PRO A 21 24.12 10.69 15.07
CA PRO A 21 23.60 9.40 15.51
C PRO A 21 22.08 9.40 15.29
N ARG A 22 21.60 8.39 14.56
CA ARG A 22 20.16 8.24 14.31
C ARG A 22 19.55 7.52 15.51
N PRO A 23 18.62 8.14 16.25
CA PRO A 23 17.97 7.46 17.36
C PRO A 23 17.25 6.23 16.83
N VAL A 24 17.51 5.07 17.42
CA VAL A 24 16.80 3.84 17.09
C VAL A 24 15.37 3.98 17.59
N ARG A 25 14.41 3.94 16.67
CA ARG A 25 12.98 3.96 16.99
C ARG A 25 12.51 2.51 17.15
N GLN A 26 12.24 2.12 18.39
CA GLN A 26 11.82 0.75 18.73
C GLN A 26 10.61 0.30 17.89
N SER A 27 9.62 1.18 17.69
CA SER A 27 8.43 0.89 16.85
C SER A 27 8.79 0.60 15.39
N THR A 28 9.73 1.35 14.81
CA THR A 28 10.20 1.11 13.45
C THR A 28 10.91 -0.23 13.34
N THR A 29 11.77 -0.58 14.29
CA THR A 29 12.45 -1.88 14.32
C THR A 29 11.45 -3.03 14.43
N ALA A 30 10.50 -2.95 15.36
CA ALA A 30 9.46 -3.96 15.52
C ALA A 30 8.60 -4.12 14.25
N ASN A 31 8.28 -3.03 13.56
CA ASN A 31 7.55 -3.08 12.29
C ASN A 31 8.38 -3.70 11.17
N LEU A 32 9.69 -3.42 11.09
CA LEU A 32 10.59 -4.09 10.14
C LEU A 32 10.67 -5.60 10.41
N ASP A 33 10.71 -6.03 11.69
CA ASP A 33 10.70 -7.45 12.05
C ASP A 33 9.39 -8.13 11.62
N LYS A 34 8.24 -7.48 11.83
CA LYS A 34 6.93 -7.96 11.33
C LYS A 34 6.93 -8.12 9.81
N ILE A 35 7.52 -7.18 9.08
CA ILE A 35 7.64 -7.27 7.61
C ILE A 35 8.50 -8.46 7.22
N ARG A 36 9.68 -8.65 7.84
CA ARG A 36 10.58 -9.76 7.52
C ARG A 36 9.92 -11.11 7.76
N ALA A 37 9.29 -11.29 8.93
CA ALA A 37 8.58 -12.51 9.28
C ALA A 37 7.45 -12.83 8.27
N ALA A 38 6.63 -11.83 7.94
CA ALA A 38 5.49 -12.05 7.05
C ALA A 38 5.87 -12.29 5.58
N ILE A 39 6.98 -11.72 5.13
CA ILE A 39 7.52 -11.97 3.78
C ILE A 39 8.22 -13.33 3.73
N GLU A 40 8.93 -13.74 4.77
CA GLU A 40 9.50 -15.07 4.88
C GLU A 40 8.43 -16.15 4.85
N GLU A 41 7.32 -15.97 5.60
CA GLU A 41 6.16 -16.86 5.56
C GLU A 41 5.62 -17.05 4.13
N THR A 42 5.67 -16.01 3.29
CA THR A 42 5.11 -16.05 1.93
C THR A 42 6.11 -16.53 0.88
N THR A 43 7.39 -16.18 1.04
CA THR A 43 8.41 -16.31 -0.02
C THR A 43 9.59 -17.19 0.35
N GLY A 44 9.68 -17.63 1.61
CA GLY A 44 10.81 -18.36 2.17
C GLY A 44 12.10 -17.51 2.30
N LYS A 45 12.02 -16.19 2.09
CA LYS A 45 13.19 -15.29 2.10
C LYS A 45 12.92 -14.05 2.95
N GLN A 46 13.91 -13.67 3.76
CA GLN A 46 13.87 -12.40 4.47
C GLN A 46 14.51 -11.27 3.65
N PRO A 47 13.80 -10.15 3.42
CA PRO A 47 14.40 -8.99 2.79
C PRO A 47 15.27 -8.19 3.77
N MET A 48 16.36 -7.61 3.26
CA MET A 48 17.14 -6.62 4.01
C MET A 48 16.33 -5.31 4.17
N ASP A 49 16.56 -4.58 5.26
CA ASP A 49 15.87 -3.29 5.54
C ASP A 49 16.05 -2.29 4.41
N LYS A 50 17.27 -2.20 3.86
CA LYS A 50 17.54 -1.36 2.69
C LYS A 50 16.64 -1.70 1.51
N LYS A 51 16.33 -2.99 1.29
CA LYS A 51 15.42 -3.44 0.23
C LYS A 51 13.98 -3.03 0.53
N ILE A 52 13.54 -3.16 1.78
CA ILE A 52 12.20 -2.73 2.23
C ILE A 52 12.04 -1.22 1.99
N TRP A 53 13.00 -0.39 2.42
CA TRP A 53 12.91 1.05 2.25
C TRP A 53 12.97 1.49 0.78
N ASN A 54 13.84 0.86 -0.01
CA ASN A 54 13.95 1.18 -1.43
C ASN A 54 12.70 0.78 -2.22
N SER A 55 12.01 -0.30 -1.84
CA SER A 55 10.82 -0.76 -2.58
C SER A 55 9.63 0.19 -2.44
N ILE A 56 9.53 0.92 -1.32
CA ILE A 56 8.45 1.89 -1.09
C ILE A 56 8.49 3.02 -2.11
N GLN A 57 9.68 3.41 -2.58
CA GLN A 57 9.86 4.50 -3.57
C GLN A 57 9.48 4.09 -5.01
N THR A 58 8.70 3.02 -5.18
CA THR A 58 8.28 2.53 -6.49
C THR A 58 7.27 3.46 -7.18
N LYS A 59 7.44 3.65 -8.49
CA LYS A 59 6.49 4.38 -9.35
C LYS A 59 5.16 3.64 -9.54
N ASP A 60 5.10 2.38 -9.10
CA ASP A 60 3.93 1.51 -9.18
C ASP A 60 2.74 2.03 -8.36
N ILE A 61 3.01 2.73 -7.25
CA ILE A 61 1.97 3.28 -6.38
C ILE A 61 2.05 4.81 -6.32
N SER A 62 0.95 5.45 -5.94
CA SER A 62 0.91 6.92 -5.82
C SER A 62 1.85 7.39 -4.70
N ARG A 63 2.40 8.61 -4.85
CA ARG A 63 3.24 9.23 -3.81
C ARG A 63 2.59 9.23 -2.43
N ARG A 64 1.28 9.51 -2.36
CA ARG A 64 0.49 9.42 -1.11
C ARG A 64 0.50 8.01 -0.52
N GLY A 65 0.52 6.97 -1.35
CA GLY A 65 0.65 5.58 -0.91
C GLY A 65 2.02 5.27 -0.35
N GLN A 66 3.08 5.77 -1.01
CA GLN A 66 4.45 5.65 -0.50
C GLN A 66 4.58 6.32 0.87
N GLU A 67 4.10 7.56 0.99
CA GLU A 67 4.11 8.34 2.24
C GLU A 67 3.30 7.66 3.34
N LEU A 68 2.14 7.09 3.01
CA LEU A 68 1.31 6.34 3.94
C LEU A 68 2.02 5.09 4.46
N ILE A 69 2.57 4.25 3.57
CA ILE A 69 3.29 3.04 3.97
C ILE A 69 4.52 3.40 4.81
N PHE A 70 5.29 4.39 4.39
CA PHE A 70 6.43 4.90 5.15
C PHE A 70 6.02 5.35 6.56
N SER A 71 4.94 6.11 6.67
CA SER A 71 4.40 6.62 7.93
C SER A 71 3.86 5.50 8.83
N ILE A 72 3.27 4.45 8.25
CA ILE A 72 2.84 3.25 8.98
C ILE A 72 4.07 2.55 9.58
N ILE A 73 5.11 2.27 8.78
CA ILE A 73 6.30 1.55 9.24
C ILE A 73 7.01 2.36 10.33
N HIS A 74 7.10 3.68 10.17
CA HIS A 74 7.70 4.55 11.18
C HIS A 74 6.81 4.86 12.38
N ASP A 75 5.56 4.39 12.38
CA ASP A 75 4.57 4.65 13.42
C ASP A 75 4.45 6.16 13.72
N THR A 76 4.27 6.97 12.68
CA THR A 76 4.19 8.44 12.83
C THR A 76 2.77 8.96 13.00
N PHE A 77 1.76 8.12 12.81
CA PHE A 77 0.37 8.52 12.96
C PHE A 77 0.00 8.72 14.42
N PHE A 78 -0.88 9.70 14.66
CA PHE A 78 -1.44 9.98 15.96
C PHE A 78 -2.67 9.09 16.18
N ILE A 79 -2.44 7.96 16.85
CA ILE A 79 -3.40 6.89 17.13
C ILE A 79 -3.09 6.30 18.51
N GLY A 80 -4.06 5.60 19.11
CA GLY A 80 -3.86 4.94 20.40
C GLY A 80 -3.39 5.91 21.49
N ASN A 81 -2.49 5.43 22.35
CA ASN A 81 -2.00 6.19 23.51
C ASN A 81 -1.29 7.51 23.17
N LYS A 82 -0.96 7.78 21.90
CA LYS A 82 -0.41 9.08 21.49
C LYS A 82 -1.39 10.22 21.78
N TRP A 83 -2.71 9.97 21.71
CA TRP A 83 -3.72 10.97 22.07
C TRP A 83 -3.68 11.40 23.54
N LYS A 84 -3.05 10.61 24.41
CA LYS A 84 -2.89 10.89 25.85
C LYS A 84 -1.53 11.51 26.21
N GLN A 85 -0.76 11.94 25.21
CA GLN A 85 0.53 12.59 25.46
C GLN A 85 0.33 13.95 26.17
N ASP A 86 1.29 14.31 27.03
CA ASP A 86 1.30 15.59 27.75
C ASP A 86 1.03 16.80 26.83
N GLY A 87 0.13 17.67 27.28
CA GLY A 87 -0.29 18.87 26.56
C GLY A 87 -1.44 18.68 25.56
N MET A 88 -1.98 17.47 25.43
CA MET A 88 -3.17 17.22 24.60
C MET A 88 -4.48 17.59 25.31
N PRO A 89 -5.44 18.22 24.61
CA PRO A 89 -6.78 18.45 25.14
C PRO A 89 -7.49 17.15 25.53
N ALA A 90 -8.14 17.14 26.69
CA ALA A 90 -8.83 15.95 27.24
C ALA A 90 -9.93 15.41 26.31
N GLU A 91 -10.60 16.29 25.55
CA GLU A 91 -11.61 15.93 24.56
C GLU A 91 -11.08 15.00 23.45
N LEU A 92 -9.76 14.97 23.23
CA LEU A 92 -9.15 14.10 22.22
C LEU A 92 -8.82 12.71 22.77
N TYR A 93 -8.92 12.49 24.08
CA TYR A 93 -8.51 11.23 24.71
C TYR A 93 -9.41 10.06 24.30
N ASP A 94 -10.67 10.32 23.98
CA ASP A 94 -11.61 9.32 23.46
C ASP A 94 -11.10 8.69 22.15
N ARG A 95 -10.25 9.39 21.39
CA ARG A 95 -9.63 8.85 20.15
C ARG A 95 -8.54 7.82 20.38
N THR A 96 -8.19 7.53 21.64
CA THR A 96 -7.26 6.46 22.02
C THR A 96 -7.82 5.09 21.68
N THR A 97 -9.13 4.92 21.80
CA THR A 97 -9.83 3.64 21.74
C THR A 97 -10.77 3.58 20.55
N CYS A 98 -11.05 2.38 20.05
CA CYS A 98 -12.02 2.22 18.98
C CYS A 98 -13.43 1.93 19.52
N HIS A 99 -14.31 2.93 19.38
CA HIS A 99 -15.74 2.84 19.71
C HIS A 99 -16.60 2.20 18.61
N ALA A 100 -16.02 1.37 17.73
CA ALA A 100 -16.84 0.58 16.82
C ALA A 100 -17.62 -0.48 17.60
N LEU A 101 -18.86 -0.73 17.19
CA LEU A 101 -19.64 -1.85 17.73
C LEU A 101 -18.86 -3.16 17.55
N GLY A 102 -18.64 -3.88 18.65
CA GLY A 102 -17.89 -5.14 18.68
C GLY A 102 -16.37 -5.01 18.88
N CYS A 103 -15.79 -3.80 18.89
CA CYS A 103 -14.36 -3.62 19.18
C CYS A 103 -14.03 -3.62 20.68
N GLY A 104 -15.02 -3.51 21.56
CA GLY A 104 -14.85 -3.57 23.02
C GLY A 104 -13.93 -2.49 23.59
N ASP A 105 -13.90 -1.30 22.96
CA ASP A 105 -13.06 -0.16 23.36
C ASP A 105 -11.55 -0.49 23.49
N GLN A 106 -11.06 -1.47 22.73
CA GLN A 106 -9.62 -1.74 22.66
C GLN A 106 -8.85 -0.53 22.09
N GLU A 107 -7.56 -0.44 22.43
CA GLU A 107 -6.67 0.60 21.91
C GLU A 107 -6.65 0.60 20.38
N GLU A 108 -6.85 1.77 19.78
CA GLU A 108 -6.86 1.92 18.33
C GLU A 108 -5.42 1.96 17.79
N SER A 109 -4.85 0.79 17.52
CA SER A 109 -3.56 0.63 16.86
C SER A 109 -3.66 0.56 15.33
N MET A 110 -2.54 0.67 14.62
CA MET A 110 -2.53 0.55 13.15
C MET A 110 -2.92 -0.86 12.70
N ASP A 111 -2.52 -1.90 13.46
CA ASP A 111 -2.94 -3.26 13.22
C ASP A 111 -4.47 -3.38 13.39
N HIS A 112 -4.98 -2.81 14.49
CA HIS A 112 -6.40 -2.78 14.74
C HIS A 112 -7.17 -2.11 13.59
N ILE A 113 -6.76 -0.92 13.16
CA ILE A 113 -7.42 -0.17 12.08
C ILE A 113 -7.42 -0.95 10.76
N LEU A 114 -6.29 -1.56 10.41
CA LEU A 114 -6.10 -2.15 9.08
C LEU A 114 -6.52 -3.62 9.01
N THR A 115 -6.56 -4.38 10.10
CA THR A 115 -6.68 -5.85 10.02
C THR A 115 -7.73 -6.46 10.96
N ILE A 116 -7.95 -5.86 12.15
CA ILE A 116 -8.77 -6.49 13.22
C ILE A 116 -10.14 -5.82 13.38
N CYS A 117 -10.27 -4.51 13.14
CA CYS A 117 -11.45 -3.73 13.50
C CYS A 117 -12.75 -4.38 13.01
N THR A 118 -13.74 -4.50 13.90
CA THR A 118 -15.03 -5.16 13.64
C THR A 118 -15.98 -4.31 12.80
N ALA A 119 -15.73 -3.00 12.69
CA ALA A 119 -16.50 -2.16 11.80
C ALA A 119 -16.38 -2.67 10.35
N PRO A 120 -17.46 -2.66 9.56
CA PRO A 120 -17.50 -3.27 8.22
C PRO A 120 -16.46 -2.69 7.25
N ARG A 121 -15.85 -1.54 7.56
CA ARG A 121 -14.89 -0.83 6.70
C ARG A 121 -13.76 -1.72 6.18
N GLN A 122 -12.94 -2.25 7.09
CA GLN A 122 -11.72 -2.97 6.68
C GLN A 122 -12.05 -4.34 6.11
N SER A 123 -13.05 -5.03 6.69
CA SER A 123 -13.48 -6.35 6.23
C SER A 123 -14.11 -6.31 4.84
N THR A 124 -14.97 -5.34 4.54
CA THR A 124 -15.54 -5.16 3.19
C THR A 124 -14.45 -4.80 2.18
N ILE A 125 -13.51 -3.92 2.53
CA ILE A 125 -12.42 -3.56 1.60
C ILE A 125 -11.50 -4.76 1.31
N TRP A 126 -11.13 -5.54 2.34
CA TRP A 126 -10.28 -6.70 2.15
C TRP A 126 -10.99 -7.86 1.45
N SER A 127 -12.31 -8.02 1.63
CA SER A 127 -13.07 -9.00 0.88
C SER A 127 -13.08 -8.68 -0.62
N LEU A 128 -13.23 -7.41 -0.99
CA LEU A 128 -13.14 -6.95 -2.38
C LEU A 128 -11.73 -7.10 -2.96
N ALA A 129 -10.70 -6.72 -2.18
CA ALA A 129 -9.31 -6.91 -2.56
C ALA A 129 -8.97 -8.39 -2.81
N LYS A 130 -9.42 -9.27 -1.92
CA LYS A 130 -9.28 -10.73 -2.03
C LYS A 130 -9.99 -11.23 -3.28
N LYS A 131 -11.26 -10.85 -3.49
CA LYS A 131 -12.04 -11.25 -4.67
C LYS A 131 -11.32 -10.87 -5.96
N LEU A 132 -10.75 -9.66 -6.04
CA LEU A 132 -10.07 -9.18 -7.25
C LEU A 132 -8.81 -9.98 -7.53
N TRP A 133 -8.05 -10.27 -6.48
CA TRP A 133 -6.84 -11.07 -6.58
C TRP A 133 -7.15 -12.50 -7.01
N GLU A 134 -8.17 -13.13 -6.44
CA GLU A 134 -8.53 -14.51 -6.74
C GLU A 134 -9.03 -14.71 -8.18
N MET A 135 -9.53 -13.66 -8.84
CA MET A 135 -9.83 -13.69 -10.29
C MET A 135 -8.59 -14.00 -11.15
N THR A 136 -7.38 -13.73 -10.64
CA THR A 136 -6.12 -14.12 -11.31
C THR A 136 -5.84 -15.62 -11.25
N GLY A 137 -6.69 -16.40 -10.56
CA GLY A 137 -6.54 -17.83 -10.34
C GLY A 137 -5.56 -18.19 -9.22
N ARG A 138 -5.25 -17.24 -8.33
CA ARG A 138 -4.26 -17.41 -7.25
C ARG A 138 -4.86 -17.17 -5.88
N GLN A 139 -4.32 -17.88 -4.90
CA GLN A 139 -4.71 -17.69 -3.51
C GLN A 139 -4.24 -16.31 -3.00
N TRP A 140 -5.11 -15.68 -2.21
CA TRP A 140 -4.80 -14.40 -1.58
C TRP A 140 -3.71 -14.55 -0.51
N PRO A 141 -2.60 -13.78 -0.56
CA PRO A 141 -1.49 -13.91 0.39
C PRO A 141 -1.85 -13.58 1.85
N GLY A 142 -3.01 -12.95 2.09
CA GLY A 142 -3.46 -12.51 3.41
C GLY A 142 -3.23 -11.02 3.69
N THR A 143 -3.73 -10.57 4.84
CA THR A 143 -3.82 -9.14 5.23
C THR A 143 -3.16 -8.84 6.58
N CYS A 144 -2.24 -9.67 7.06
CA CYS A 144 -1.53 -9.33 8.29
C CYS A 144 -0.71 -8.04 8.11
N LEU A 145 -0.50 -7.30 9.21
CA LEU A 145 0.16 -5.99 9.15
C LEU A 145 1.54 -6.03 8.48
N GLY A 146 2.31 -7.12 8.69
CA GLY A 146 3.60 -7.31 8.03
C GLY A 146 3.51 -7.37 6.50
N LYS A 147 2.52 -8.09 5.93
CA LYS A 147 2.26 -8.17 4.48
C LYS A 147 1.79 -6.83 3.93
N ILE A 148 0.94 -6.12 4.67
CA ILE A 148 0.45 -4.77 4.36
C ILE A 148 1.61 -3.78 4.26
N MET A 149 2.47 -3.71 5.28
CA MET A 149 3.65 -2.83 5.30
C MET A 149 4.70 -3.25 4.26
N GLY A 150 4.87 -4.55 4.06
CA GLY A 150 5.80 -5.16 3.11
C GLY A 150 5.28 -5.29 1.68
N CYS A 151 4.12 -4.73 1.35
CA CYS A 151 3.44 -5.01 0.08
C CYS A 151 4.24 -4.60 -1.16
N THR A 152 5.17 -3.64 -1.02
CA THR A 152 6.03 -3.17 -2.11
C THR A 152 7.27 -4.02 -2.36
N VAL A 153 7.72 -4.80 -1.37
CA VAL A 153 8.94 -5.64 -1.44
C VAL A 153 8.62 -7.12 -1.66
N ILE A 154 7.39 -7.56 -1.39
CA ILE A 154 6.96 -8.94 -1.58
C ILE A 154 7.14 -9.37 -3.04
N ASP A 155 7.62 -10.60 -3.24
CA ASP A 155 7.84 -11.19 -4.55
C ASP A 155 7.07 -12.49 -4.65
N LEU A 156 6.04 -12.52 -5.49
CA LEU A 156 5.12 -13.65 -5.67
C LEU A 156 5.51 -14.50 -6.89
N SER A 157 6.80 -14.54 -7.22
CA SER A 157 7.36 -15.43 -8.23
C SER A 157 7.42 -16.88 -7.72
N GLU A 158 7.12 -17.83 -8.60
CA GLU A 158 7.13 -19.27 -8.30
C GLU A 158 8.52 -19.91 -8.45
N GLY A 159 9.52 -19.10 -8.80
CA GLY A 159 10.89 -19.53 -9.04
C GLY A 159 11.83 -18.35 -9.21
N ASP A 160 13.14 -18.63 -9.17
CA ASP A 160 14.18 -17.60 -9.22
C ASP A 160 14.63 -17.25 -10.65
N SER A 161 14.14 -17.97 -11.66
CA SER A 161 14.55 -17.76 -13.04
C SER A 161 14.11 -16.39 -13.55
N LYS A 162 14.81 -15.89 -14.58
CA LYS A 162 14.44 -14.63 -15.23
C LYS A 162 13.04 -14.69 -15.84
N ALA A 163 12.62 -15.86 -16.33
CA ALA A 163 11.30 -16.07 -16.89
C ALA A 163 10.21 -15.99 -15.81
N ASP A 164 10.45 -16.62 -14.64
CA ASP A 164 9.50 -16.60 -13.51
C ASP A 164 9.29 -15.19 -12.98
N LYS A 165 10.38 -14.42 -12.83
CA LYS A 165 10.33 -13.02 -12.39
C LYS A 165 9.58 -12.13 -13.38
N LEU A 166 9.79 -12.35 -14.68
CA LEU A 166 9.05 -11.62 -15.71
C LEU A 166 7.55 -11.96 -15.67
N ALA A 167 7.20 -13.24 -15.52
CA ALA A 167 5.82 -13.70 -15.39
C ALA A 167 5.15 -13.23 -14.08
N ALA A 168 5.93 -12.98 -13.03
CA ALA A 168 5.44 -12.44 -11.76
C ALA A 168 5.33 -10.91 -11.75
N THR A 169 5.95 -10.20 -12.69
CA THR A 169 6.02 -8.73 -12.68
C THR A 169 4.64 -8.08 -12.64
N GLY A 170 3.73 -8.48 -13.54
CA GLY A 170 2.36 -7.95 -13.56
C GLY A 170 1.58 -8.29 -12.29
N ARG A 171 1.77 -9.49 -11.75
CA ARG A 171 1.11 -9.96 -10.52
C ARG A 171 1.58 -9.19 -9.29
N ASN A 172 2.90 -9.01 -9.15
CA ASN A 172 3.50 -8.21 -8.08
C ASN A 172 3.01 -6.76 -8.17
N LEU A 173 2.89 -6.21 -9.38
CA LEU A 173 2.35 -4.86 -9.59
C LEU A 173 0.87 -4.77 -9.16
N LEU A 174 0.04 -5.73 -9.58
CA LEU A 174 -1.36 -5.78 -9.20
C LEU A 174 -1.53 -5.87 -7.67
N TYR A 175 -0.75 -6.74 -7.00
CA TYR A 175 -0.79 -6.89 -5.55
C TYR A 175 -0.48 -5.57 -4.84
N LYS A 176 0.60 -4.88 -5.25
CA LYS A 176 0.99 -3.57 -4.70
C LYS A 176 -0.13 -2.55 -4.84
N ILE A 177 -0.76 -2.49 -6.02
CA ILE A 177 -1.86 -1.56 -6.30
C ILE A 177 -3.05 -1.84 -5.38
N ILE A 178 -3.51 -3.11 -5.34
CA ILE A 178 -4.67 -3.51 -4.55
C ILE A 178 -4.43 -3.19 -3.07
N VAL A 179 -3.28 -3.57 -2.52
CA VAL A 179 -2.98 -3.35 -1.11
C VAL A 179 -2.84 -1.86 -0.80
N ALA A 180 -2.12 -1.10 -1.62
CA ALA A 180 -1.92 0.33 -1.38
C ALA A 180 -3.22 1.14 -1.46
N GLU A 181 -4.07 0.90 -2.46
CA GLU A 181 -5.36 1.60 -2.58
C GLU A 181 -6.34 1.20 -1.46
N SER A 182 -6.33 -0.06 -1.04
CA SER A 182 -7.13 -0.54 0.10
C SER A 182 -6.71 0.14 1.41
N ILE A 183 -5.42 0.19 1.73
CA ILE A 183 -4.92 0.83 2.95
C ILE A 183 -5.28 2.32 2.95
N GLN A 184 -5.09 3.01 1.83
CA GLN A 184 -5.45 4.42 1.70
C GLN A 184 -6.94 4.66 1.97
N LEU A 185 -7.81 3.80 1.43
CA LEU A 185 -9.24 3.94 1.65
C LEU A 185 -9.63 3.61 3.09
N ILE A 186 -9.11 2.52 3.68
CA ILE A 186 -9.36 2.18 5.09
C ILE A 186 -8.96 3.34 6.00
N TRP A 187 -7.76 3.89 5.79
CA TRP A 187 -7.26 5.03 6.56
C TRP A 187 -8.14 6.26 6.39
N ALA A 188 -8.55 6.58 5.16
CA ALA A 188 -9.42 7.72 4.88
C ALA A 188 -10.78 7.59 5.58
N ILE A 189 -11.45 6.43 5.47
CA ILE A 189 -12.75 6.22 6.11
C ILE A 189 -12.61 6.21 7.64
N ARG A 190 -11.50 5.69 8.19
CA ARG A 190 -11.22 5.81 9.63
C ARG A 190 -11.14 7.28 10.05
N CYS A 191 -10.43 8.13 9.30
CA CYS A 191 -10.31 9.55 9.61
C CYS A 191 -11.66 10.26 9.48
N GLU A 192 -12.44 9.96 8.44
CA GLU A 192 -13.79 10.50 8.26
C GLU A 192 -14.71 10.15 9.44
N ARG A 193 -14.61 8.93 9.98
CA ARG A 193 -15.34 8.56 11.21
C ARG A 193 -14.82 9.29 12.46
N VAL A 194 -13.53 9.15 12.76
CA VAL A 194 -12.98 9.55 14.07
C VAL A 194 -12.82 11.07 14.20
N ILE A 195 -12.54 11.75 13.09
CA ILE A 195 -12.28 13.20 13.06
C ILE A 195 -13.45 13.95 12.44
N GLY A 196 -14.05 13.39 11.38
CA GLY A 196 -15.15 14.02 10.67
C GLY A 196 -16.55 13.64 11.16
N GLU A 197 -16.64 12.70 12.12
CA GLU A 197 -17.90 12.17 12.67
C GLU A 197 -18.87 11.63 11.60
N LYS A 198 -18.32 11.12 10.49
CA LYS A 198 -19.10 10.56 9.38
C LYS A 198 -19.21 9.05 9.49
N SER A 199 -20.44 8.54 9.36
CA SER A 199 -20.71 7.13 9.14
C SER A 199 -20.83 6.85 7.65
N HIS A 200 -20.47 5.63 7.25
CA HIS A 200 -20.49 5.20 5.86
C HIS A 200 -21.23 3.88 5.76
N MET A 201 -22.12 3.78 4.78
CA MET A 201 -22.79 2.53 4.46
C MET A 201 -21.84 1.58 3.73
N GLU A 202 -22.04 0.28 3.87
CA GLU A 202 -21.19 -0.72 3.21
C GLU A 202 -21.18 -0.56 1.68
N VAL A 203 -22.32 -0.25 1.08
CA VAL A 203 -22.45 0.02 -0.37
C VAL A 203 -21.62 1.23 -0.79
N GLU A 204 -21.54 2.27 0.04
CA GLU A 204 -20.70 3.43 -0.24
C GLU A 204 -19.22 3.06 -0.21
N ILE A 205 -18.80 2.28 0.79
CA ILE A 205 -17.43 1.79 0.94
C ILE A 205 -17.03 0.95 -0.27
N HIS A 206 -17.91 0.03 -0.68
CA HIS A 206 -17.77 -0.80 -1.87
C HIS A 206 -17.56 0.06 -3.12
N ASN A 207 -18.47 1.01 -3.38
CA ASN A 207 -18.42 1.87 -4.57
C ASN A 207 -17.17 2.76 -4.59
N ARG A 208 -16.74 3.27 -3.42
CA ARG A 208 -15.50 4.06 -3.30
C ARG A 208 -14.26 3.22 -3.60
N TRP A 209 -14.24 1.96 -3.16
CA TRP A 209 -13.14 1.05 -3.46
C TRP A 209 -13.09 0.71 -4.96
N LEU A 210 -14.21 0.31 -5.55
CA LEU A 210 -14.32 0.05 -6.99
C LEU A 210 -13.91 1.27 -7.83
N TYR A 211 -14.36 2.46 -7.44
CA TYR A 211 -13.96 3.70 -8.12
C TYR A 211 -12.44 3.91 -8.09
N ARG A 212 -11.78 3.68 -6.94
CA ARG A 212 -10.32 3.82 -6.81
C ARG A 212 -9.56 2.86 -7.71
N ILE A 213 -9.93 1.58 -7.71
CA ILE A 213 -9.29 0.56 -8.53
C ILE A 213 -9.50 0.85 -10.02
N ASN A 214 -10.72 1.19 -10.44
CA ASN A 214 -11.01 1.57 -11.82
C ASN A 214 -10.27 2.86 -12.24
N LYS A 215 -10.14 3.83 -11.33
CA LYS A 215 -9.35 5.04 -11.57
C LYS A 215 -7.88 4.69 -11.76
N ARG A 216 -7.34 3.73 -11.01
CA ARG A 216 -5.97 3.25 -11.18
C ARG A 216 -5.77 2.54 -12.51
N LEU A 217 -6.69 1.66 -12.91
CA LEU A 217 -6.70 1.03 -14.24
C LEU A 217 -6.66 2.08 -15.35
N LYS A 218 -7.52 3.10 -15.30
CA LYS A 218 -7.56 4.20 -16.27
C LYS A 218 -6.25 5.00 -16.32
N LEU A 219 -5.62 5.21 -15.16
CA LEU A 219 -4.32 5.86 -15.08
C LEU A 219 -3.24 5.01 -15.77
N ASP A 220 -3.19 3.71 -15.49
CA ASP A 220 -2.23 2.80 -16.13
C ASP A 220 -2.44 2.74 -17.65
N GLN A 221 -3.69 2.69 -18.13
CA GLN A 221 -4.04 2.80 -19.56
C GLN A 221 -3.52 4.12 -20.16
N THR A 222 -3.77 5.25 -19.50
CA THR A 222 -3.34 6.58 -19.96
C THR A 222 -1.82 6.66 -20.08
N LEU A 223 -1.09 6.09 -19.10
CA LEU A 223 0.37 6.08 -19.09
C LEU A 223 0.99 5.24 -20.21
N THR A 224 0.22 4.39 -20.91
CA THR A 224 0.72 3.68 -22.10
C THR A 224 0.87 4.57 -23.34
N ASN A 225 0.30 5.78 -23.33
CA ASN A 225 0.28 6.65 -24.49
C ASN A 225 1.67 7.24 -24.80
N LYS A 226 2.37 6.60 -25.75
CA LYS A 226 3.69 7.06 -26.23
C LYS A 226 3.69 8.46 -26.85
N LYS A 227 2.56 8.93 -27.41
CA LYS A 227 2.50 10.29 -27.97
C LYS A 227 2.57 11.35 -26.88
N SER A 228 1.93 11.10 -25.74
CA SER A 228 1.88 12.03 -24.61
C SER A 228 3.09 11.92 -23.68
N PHE A 229 3.61 10.70 -23.47
CA PHE A 229 4.64 10.45 -22.45
C PHE A 229 6.01 10.02 -23.02
N GLY A 230 6.15 9.87 -24.34
CA GLY A 230 7.42 9.55 -24.99
C GLY A 230 8.12 8.34 -24.37
N ASN A 231 9.37 8.51 -23.96
CA ASN A 231 10.19 7.47 -23.33
C ASN A 231 9.78 7.15 -21.88
N GLN A 232 8.91 7.95 -21.27
CA GLN A 232 8.37 7.69 -19.94
C GLN A 232 7.06 6.89 -19.98
N ALA A 233 6.54 6.60 -21.18
CA ALA A 233 5.34 5.79 -21.34
C ALA A 233 5.54 4.37 -20.80
N VAL A 234 4.54 3.86 -20.09
CA VAL A 234 4.50 2.48 -19.59
C VAL A 234 4.29 1.53 -20.77
N GLN A 235 4.94 0.38 -20.75
CA GLN A 235 4.76 -0.62 -21.80
C GLN A 235 3.37 -1.24 -21.72
N GLU A 236 2.68 -1.34 -22.85
CA GLU A 236 1.33 -1.95 -22.92
C GLU A 236 1.32 -3.37 -22.36
N GLY A 237 2.37 -4.16 -22.59
CA GLY A 237 2.50 -5.51 -22.05
C GLY A 237 2.53 -5.55 -20.52
N THR A 238 3.10 -4.53 -19.86
CA THR A 238 3.10 -4.42 -18.39
C THR A 238 1.68 -4.18 -17.87
N VAL A 239 0.95 -3.24 -18.48
CA VAL A 239 -0.45 -2.96 -18.09
C VAL A 239 -1.34 -4.17 -18.36
N ALA A 240 -1.20 -4.78 -19.54
CA ALA A 240 -1.94 -5.98 -19.90
C ALA A 240 -1.66 -7.13 -18.93
N GLY A 241 -0.39 -7.38 -18.60
CA GLY A 241 -0.01 -8.42 -17.64
C GLY A 241 -0.44 -8.15 -16.21
N THR A 242 -0.62 -6.87 -15.83
CA THR A 242 -1.06 -6.47 -14.48
C THR A 242 -2.53 -6.76 -14.27
N TRP A 243 -3.37 -6.40 -15.24
CA TRP A 243 -4.83 -6.48 -15.13
C TRP A 243 -5.43 -7.75 -15.75
N LYS A 244 -4.59 -8.63 -16.30
CA LYS A 244 -5.02 -9.90 -16.91
C LYS A 244 -5.82 -10.74 -15.91
N GLY A 245 -6.97 -11.24 -16.35
CA GLY A 245 -7.89 -12.05 -15.56
C GLY A 245 -8.80 -11.25 -14.62
N THR A 246 -8.66 -9.93 -14.54
CA THR A 246 -9.39 -9.09 -13.56
C THR A 246 -10.44 -8.17 -14.19
N LEU A 247 -10.54 -8.15 -15.52
CA LEU A 247 -11.38 -7.21 -16.25
C LEU A 247 -12.80 -7.74 -16.45
N ALA A 248 -13.77 -6.84 -16.42
CA ALA A 248 -15.15 -7.14 -16.77
C ALA A 248 -15.23 -7.55 -18.25
N ASN A 249 -15.89 -8.68 -18.54
CA ASN A 249 -16.06 -9.21 -19.89
C ASN A 249 -14.76 -9.37 -20.69
N GLU A 250 -13.65 -9.73 -20.03
CA GLU A 250 -12.31 -9.78 -20.63
C GLU A 250 -12.23 -10.60 -21.92
N LYS A 251 -13.00 -11.70 -22.02
CA LYS A 251 -13.06 -12.56 -23.22
C LYS A 251 -13.53 -11.83 -24.48
N ASN A 252 -14.29 -10.74 -24.33
CA ASN A 252 -14.85 -9.96 -25.42
C ASN A 252 -14.04 -8.69 -25.71
N LEU A 253 -12.96 -8.42 -24.97
CA LEU A 253 -12.12 -7.25 -25.20
C LEU A 253 -11.22 -7.44 -26.43
N LEU A 254 -10.93 -6.37 -27.17
CA LEU A 254 -9.99 -6.46 -28.29
C LEU A 254 -8.57 -6.74 -27.79
N LYS A 255 -7.72 -7.23 -28.69
CA LYS A 255 -6.30 -7.52 -28.40
C LYS A 255 -5.51 -6.31 -27.85
N ARG A 256 -5.98 -5.08 -28.06
CA ARG A 256 -5.35 -3.83 -27.57
C ARG A 256 -6.29 -3.00 -26.70
N TRP A 257 -7.04 -3.66 -25.82
CA TRP A 257 -7.97 -3.03 -24.87
C TRP A 257 -7.32 -1.95 -23.98
N THR A 258 -5.99 -1.96 -23.81
CA THR A 258 -5.26 -0.94 -23.04
C THR A 258 -5.47 0.48 -23.57
N ARG A 259 -5.95 0.63 -24.82
CA ARG A 259 -6.28 1.92 -25.45
C ARG A 259 -7.78 2.21 -25.52
N GLU A 260 -8.62 1.32 -25.03
CA GLU A 260 -10.07 1.45 -25.09
C GLU A 260 -10.62 2.18 -23.87
N PRO A 261 -11.48 3.20 -24.08
CA PRO A 261 -12.27 3.75 -23.00
C PRO A 261 -13.33 2.74 -22.56
N GLY A 262 -13.67 2.74 -21.27
CA GLY A 262 -14.78 1.93 -20.74
C GLY A 262 -14.43 0.54 -20.22
N VAL A 263 -13.15 0.16 -20.21
CA VAL A 263 -12.69 -1.06 -19.53
C VAL A 263 -12.76 -0.85 -18.01
N LEU A 264 -13.37 -1.81 -17.32
CA LEU A 264 -13.57 -1.80 -15.87
C LEU A 264 -13.10 -3.13 -15.26
N VAL A 265 -12.82 -3.14 -13.95
CA VAL A 265 -12.61 -4.38 -13.19
C VAL A 265 -13.93 -5.12 -12.99
N GLY A 266 -13.88 -6.46 -12.98
CA GLY A 266 -15.06 -7.33 -13.04
C GLY A 266 -15.67 -7.75 -11.71
N ILE A 267 -15.59 -6.92 -10.66
CA ILE A 267 -16.10 -7.25 -9.31
C ILE A 267 -17.55 -6.90 -9.11
#